data_AF-A0AAV5VLY6-F1
#
_entry.id   AF-A0AAV5VLY6-F1
#
_cell.length_a   1.000
_cell.length_b   1.000
_cell.length_c   1.000
_cell.angle_alpha   90.00
_cell.angle_beta   90.00
_cell.angle_gamma   90.00
#
_symmetry.space_group_name_H-M   'P 1'
#
loop_
_entity.id
_entity.type
_entity.pdbx_description
1 polymer ?
#
loop_
_entity_poly.entity_id
_entity_poly.type
_entity_poly.pdbx_seq_one_letter_code
_entity_poly.pdbx_strand_id
1 'polypeptide(L)'
;MTRLCLILFSLTTLSLAADDNSQFLFNNAALCGEPFADPMWIPVLDMCDIGCDPLKEYCVENDELKQMCKPLPEECQKAFSEYLARKWTKSEGKGIRRRSIRGRV
;
A
#
# COMPACT_ATOMS: atom_id res chain seq x y z
N MET A 1 6.11 41.00 -4.93
CA MET A 1 5.39 39.86 -5.53
C MET A 1 6.19 38.55 -5.55
N THR A 2 7.35 38.46 -4.89
CA THR A 2 8.21 37.25 -4.89
C THR A 2 8.00 36.31 -3.69
N ARG A 3 7.34 36.78 -2.63
CA ARG A 3 7.11 35.98 -1.40
C ARG A 3 5.84 35.10 -1.46
N LEU A 4 4.87 35.43 -2.32
CA LEU A 4 3.63 34.66 -2.46
C LEU A 4 3.83 33.32 -3.19
N CYS A 5 4.80 33.23 -4.11
CA CYS A 5 5.05 32.02 -4.90
C CYS A 5 5.69 30.88 -4.10
N LEU A 6 6.45 31.18 -3.03
CA LEU A 6 7.14 30.16 -2.24
C LEU A 6 6.18 29.36 -1.35
N ILE A 7 5.06 29.95 -0.94
CA ILE A 7 4.06 29.28 -0.09
C ILE A 7 3.19 28.32 -0.91
N LEU A 8 2.98 28.59 -2.20
CA LEU A 8 2.22 27.72 -3.09
C LEU A 8 2.99 26.46 -3.51
N PHE A 9 4.34 26.50 -3.50
CA PHE A 9 5.16 25.34 -3.85
C PHE A 9 5.25 24.29 -2.75
N SER A 10 5.07 24.67 -1.48
CA SER A 10 5.13 23.74 -0.35
C SER A 10 3.86 22.93 -0.10
N LEU A 11 2.73 23.28 -0.74
CA LEU A 11 1.44 22.61 -0.55
C LEU A 11 1.19 21.43 -1.50
N THR A 12 2.06 21.17 -2.47
CA THR A 12 1.77 20.20 -3.56
C THR A 12 2.44 18.83 -3.42
N THR A 13 3.15 18.57 -2.33
CA THR A 13 3.76 17.24 -2.10
C THR A 13 3.02 16.44 -1.03
N LEU A 14 1.68 16.39 -1.09
CA LEU A 14 0.95 15.30 -0.45
C LEU A 14 0.83 14.16 -1.46
N SER A 15 1.94 13.46 -1.68
CA SER A 15 1.90 12.22 -2.45
C SER A 15 1.29 11.16 -1.54
N LEU A 16 -0.01 10.91 -1.72
CA LEU A 16 -0.71 9.78 -1.11
C LEU A 16 -0.01 8.50 -1.60
N ALA A 17 0.94 8.00 -0.83
CA ALA A 17 1.53 6.68 -1.03
C ALA A 17 0.49 5.67 -0.56
N ALA A 18 -0.50 5.38 -1.40
CA ALA A 18 -1.39 4.26 -1.16
C ALA A 18 -0.51 3.02 -0.96
N ASP A 19 -0.65 2.38 0.20
CA ASP A 19 0.16 1.21 0.55
C ASP A 19 -0.01 0.14 -0.54
N ASP A 20 1.11 -0.39 -1.03
CA ASP A 20 1.15 -1.40 -2.10
C ASP A 20 0.32 -2.64 -1.78
N ASN A 21 0.09 -2.89 -0.49
CA ASN A 21 -0.73 -3.97 0.03
C ASN A 21 -2.21 -3.72 -0.28
N SER A 22 -2.71 -2.53 0.02
CA SER A 22 -4.10 -2.14 -0.20
C SER A 22 -4.52 -2.25 -1.68
N GLN A 23 -3.64 -1.81 -2.57
CA GLN A 23 -3.88 -1.85 -4.01
C GLN A 23 -3.96 -3.29 -4.54
N PHE A 24 -3.10 -4.19 -4.03
CA PHE A 24 -3.15 -5.59 -4.41
C PHE A 24 -4.44 -6.26 -3.95
N LEU A 25 -4.80 -6.08 -2.68
CA LEU A 25 -6.00 -6.68 -2.09
C LEU A 25 -7.28 -6.21 -2.80
N PHE A 26 -7.35 -4.91 -3.14
CA PHE A 26 -8.48 -4.36 -3.89
C PHE A 26 -8.60 -4.95 -5.30
N ASN A 27 -7.50 -5.01 -6.05
CA ASN A 27 -7.50 -5.54 -7.42
C ASN A 27 -7.74 -7.06 -7.49
N ASN A 28 -7.59 -7.77 -6.36
CA ASN A 28 -7.77 -9.21 -6.27
C ASN A 28 -8.84 -9.57 -5.22
N ALA A 29 -9.83 -8.70 -5.02
CA ALA A 29 -10.87 -8.89 -4.00
C ALA A 29 -11.54 -10.28 -4.07
N ALA A 30 -11.85 -10.77 -5.27
CA ALA A 30 -12.43 -12.10 -5.47
C ALA A 30 -11.53 -13.25 -4.97
N LEU A 31 -10.20 -13.09 -5.02
CA LEU A 31 -9.22 -14.05 -4.51
C LEU A 31 -8.99 -13.88 -3.00
N CYS A 32 -9.05 -12.65 -2.52
CA CYS A 32 -8.70 -12.27 -1.16
C CYS A 32 -9.91 -12.21 -0.20
N GLY A 33 -11.09 -12.62 -0.66
CA GLY A 33 -12.29 -12.78 0.19
C GLY A 33 -13.17 -11.54 0.32
N GLU A 34 -13.12 -10.63 -0.66
CA GLU A 34 -13.83 -9.34 -0.69
C GLU A 34 -13.75 -8.57 0.64
N PRO A 35 -12.62 -7.89 0.92
CA PRO A 35 -12.37 -7.22 2.19
C PRO A 35 -13.45 -6.19 2.59
N PHE A 36 -14.22 -5.69 1.63
CA PHE A 36 -15.24 -4.66 1.79
C PHE A 36 -16.68 -5.20 1.79
N ALA A 37 -16.88 -6.53 1.71
CA ALA A 37 -18.22 -7.13 1.70
C ALA A 37 -18.89 -7.16 3.08
N ASP A 38 -18.11 -7.02 4.15
CA ASP A 38 -18.61 -7.03 5.53
C ASP A 38 -18.98 -5.61 5.98
N PRO A 39 -20.27 -5.29 6.16
CA PRO A 39 -20.69 -3.94 6.55
C PRO A 39 -20.33 -3.57 7.99
N MET A 40 -19.94 -4.54 8.82
CA MET A 40 -19.56 -4.31 10.22
C MET A 40 -18.06 -3.98 10.36
N TRP A 41 -17.24 -4.38 9.37
CA TRP A 41 -15.78 -4.32 9.45
C TRP A 41 -15.20 -3.64 8.22
N ILE A 42 -14.65 -2.45 8.40
CA ILE A 42 -14.08 -1.63 7.34
C ILE A 42 -12.56 -1.84 7.29
N PRO A 43 -11.97 -2.22 6.14
CA PRO A 43 -10.53 -2.31 5.99
C PRO A 43 -9.83 -0.99 6.26
N VAL A 44 -8.80 -1.04 7.11
CA VAL A 44 -7.96 0.11 7.44
C VAL A 44 -6.65 0.01 6.65
N LEU A 45 -6.46 0.94 5.72
CA LEU A 45 -5.33 0.87 4.78
C LEU A 45 -4.03 1.46 5.36
N ASP A 46 -4.14 2.57 6.11
CA ASP A 46 -2.97 3.38 6.50
C ASP A 46 -2.91 3.66 8.02
N MET A 47 -3.87 3.14 8.80
CA MET A 47 -4.03 3.45 10.24
C MET A 47 -4.27 2.19 11.09
N CYS A 48 -3.53 1.12 10.81
CA CYS A 48 -3.57 -0.03 11.69
C CYS A 48 -2.65 0.22 12.90
N ASP A 49 -3.24 0.41 14.07
CA ASP A 49 -2.55 0.61 15.33
C ASP A 49 -2.10 -0.72 15.95
N ILE A 50 -2.71 -1.83 15.50
CA ILE A 50 -2.34 -3.19 15.89
C ILE A 50 -1.36 -3.82 14.87
N GLY A 51 -0.47 -4.68 15.35
CA GLY A 51 0.51 -5.33 14.49
C GLY A 51 -0.04 -6.56 13.77
N CYS A 52 -0.67 -6.38 12.61
CA CYS A 52 -1.05 -7.49 11.72
C CYS A 52 0.12 -7.94 10.83
N ASP A 53 0.18 -9.23 10.49
CA ASP A 53 1.16 -9.73 9.50
C ASP A 53 0.73 -9.29 8.08
N PRO A 54 1.45 -8.36 7.42
CA PRO A 54 1.00 -7.79 6.15
C PRO A 54 0.90 -8.83 5.02
N LEU A 55 1.55 -9.99 5.15
CA LEU A 55 1.51 -11.06 4.14
C LEU A 55 0.35 -12.04 4.35
N LYS A 56 -0.21 -12.08 5.57
CA LYS A 56 -1.17 -13.11 5.97
C LYS A 56 -2.49 -12.54 6.43
N GLU A 57 -2.52 -11.27 6.81
CA GLU A 57 -3.64 -10.64 7.49
C GLU A 57 -3.88 -9.23 6.94
N TYR A 58 -5.11 -8.77 7.07
CA TYR A 58 -5.49 -7.39 6.80
C TYR A 58 -6.20 -6.79 8.02
N CYS A 59 -5.97 -5.51 8.23
CA CYS A 59 -6.53 -4.77 9.35
C CYS A 59 -7.94 -4.29 9.02
N VAL A 60 -8.87 -4.49 9.94
CA VAL A 60 -10.24 -3.94 9.85
C VAL A 60 -10.61 -3.24 11.14
N GLU A 61 -11.50 -2.26 11.04
CA GLU A 61 -12.06 -1.50 12.15
C GLU A 61 -13.58 -1.51 12.10
N ASN A 62 -14.23 -1.53 13.26
CA ASN A 62 -15.69 -1.44 13.37
C ASN A 62 -16.16 -0.03 13.78
N ASP A 63 -17.47 0.17 13.89
CA ASP A 63 -18.10 1.41 14.33
C ASP A 63 -17.77 1.82 15.78
N GLU A 64 -17.27 0.89 16.60
CA GLU A 64 -16.77 1.13 17.95
C GLU A 64 -15.27 1.52 17.99
N LEU A 65 -14.62 1.74 16.84
CA LEU A 65 -13.18 2.02 16.71
C LEU A 65 -12.29 0.88 17.23
N LYS A 66 -12.78 -0.36 17.22
CA LYS A 66 -11.98 -1.54 17.57
C LYS A 66 -11.37 -2.12 16.32
N GLN A 67 -10.06 -2.36 16.37
CA GLN A 67 -9.32 -2.98 15.28
C GLN A 67 -9.13 -4.48 15.49
N MET A 68 -9.10 -5.24 14.40
CA MET A 68 -8.70 -6.65 14.40
C MET A 68 -7.98 -7.04 13.11
N CYS A 69 -7.13 -8.06 13.21
CA CYS A 69 -6.50 -8.70 12.06
C CYS A 69 -7.41 -9.81 11.54
N LYS A 70 -7.83 -9.70 10.29
CA LYS A 70 -8.54 -10.78 9.59
C LYS A 70 -7.57 -11.53 8.67
N PRO A 71 -7.61 -12.88 8.64
CA PRO A 71 -6.71 -13.66 7.80
C PRO A 71 -7.08 -13.52 6.32
N LEU A 72 -6.06 -13.49 5.47
CA LEU A 72 -6.20 -13.63 4.02
C LEU A 72 -6.32 -15.11 3.65
N PRO A 73 -7.09 -15.47 2.61
CA PRO A 73 -7.08 -16.83 2.07
C PRO A 73 -5.67 -17.25 1.61
N GLU A 74 -5.28 -18.51 1.80
CA GLU A 74 -3.93 -19.02 1.43
C GLU A 74 -3.57 -18.72 -0.04
N GLU A 75 -4.53 -18.84 -0.95
CA GLU A 75 -4.34 -18.55 -2.36
C GLU A 75 -3.99 -17.06 -2.60
N CYS A 76 -4.64 -16.16 -1.87
CA CYS A 76 -4.32 -14.74 -1.89
C CYS A 76 -2.93 -14.46 -1.29
N GLN A 77 -2.59 -15.09 -0.15
CA GLN A 77 -1.27 -14.94 0.48
C GLN A 77 -0.14 -15.33 -0.50
N LYS A 78 -0.31 -16.45 -1.19
CA LYS A 78 0.65 -16.91 -2.20
C LYS A 78 0.77 -15.92 -3.34
N ALA A 79 -0.35 -15.52 -3.96
CA ALA A 79 -0.35 -14.56 -5.05
C ALA A 79 0.27 -13.22 -4.65
N PHE A 80 0.04 -12.79 -3.40
CA PHE A 80 0.56 -11.55 -2.86
C PHE A 80 2.07 -11.60 -2.65
N SER A 81 2.57 -12.70 -2.08
CA SER A 81 4.02 -12.92 -1.92
C SER A 81 4.76 -12.87 -3.27
N GLU A 82 4.17 -13.47 -4.31
CA GLU A 82 4.72 -13.45 -5.68
C GLU A 82 4.65 -12.05 -6.31
N TYR A 83 3.61 -11.27 -6.02
CA TYR A 83 3.49 -9.88 -6.45
C TYR A 83 4.60 -9.02 -5.84
N LEU A 84 4.82 -9.13 -4.53
CA LEU A 84 5.86 -8.39 -3.83
C LEU A 84 7.27 -8.76 -4.32
N ALA A 85 7.57 -10.05 -4.50
CA ALA A 85 8.85 -10.49 -5.05
C ALA A 85 9.12 -9.89 -6.45
N ARG A 86 8.09 -9.84 -7.31
CA ARG A 86 8.17 -9.21 -8.64
C ARG A 86 8.33 -7.69 -8.58
N LYS A 87 7.80 -7.04 -7.55
CA LYS A 87 7.93 -5.59 -7.36
C LYS A 87 9.32 -5.20 -6.85
N TRP A 88 9.85 -5.94 -5.88
CA TRP A 88 11.19 -5.77 -5.34
C TRP A 88 12.28 -5.93 -6.42
N THR A 89 12.19 -6.98 -7.24
CA THR A 89 13.14 -7.17 -8.35
C THR A 89 13.11 -6.02 -9.37
N LYS A 90 11.93 -5.43 -9.62
CA LYS A 90 11.79 -4.25 -10.49
C LYS A 90 12.32 -2.96 -9.86
N SER A 91 12.15 -2.76 -8.55
CA SER A 91 12.64 -1.56 -7.87
C SER A 91 14.16 -1.51 -7.82
N GLU A 92 14.82 -2.66 -7.58
CA GLU A 92 16.28 -2.78 -7.64
C GLU A 92 16.83 -2.52 -9.06
N GLY A 93 16.20 -3.08 -10.09
CA GLY A 93 16.60 -2.85 -11.49
C GLY A 93 16.44 -1.38 -11.96
N LYS A 94 15.47 -0.64 -11.39
CA LYS A 94 15.23 0.77 -11.72
C LYS A 94 16.24 1.72 -11.05
N GLY A 95 16.75 1.35 -9.88
CA GLY A 95 17.82 2.06 -9.18
C GLY A 95 19.15 2.05 -9.94
N ILE A 96 19.44 0.96 -10.65
CA ILE A 96 20.67 0.80 -11.45
C ILE A 96 20.62 1.68 -12.72
N ARG A 97 19.48 1.76 -13.42
CA ARG A 97 19.35 2.60 -14.64
C ARG A 97 19.47 4.11 -14.39
N ARG A 98 19.04 4.62 -13.23
CA ARG A 98 19.15 6.06 -12.93
C ARG A 98 20.59 6.50 -12.66
N ARG A 99 21.48 5.60 -12.26
CA ARG A 99 22.89 5.93 -11.98
C ARG A 99 23.75 6.01 -13.25
N SER A 100 23.31 5.40 -14.35
CA SER A 100 24.09 5.34 -15.60
C SER A 100 23.91 6.54 -16.55
N ILE A 101 22.94 7.44 -16.33
CA ILE A 101 22.66 8.57 -17.24
C ILE A 101 23.30 9.89 -16.78
N ARG A 102 23.89 9.94 -15.58
CA ARG A 102 24.51 11.16 -15.02
C ARG A 102 26.05 11.14 -15.04
N GLY A 103 26.63 10.61 -16.13
CA GLY A 103 28.08 10.45 -16.28
C GLY A 103 28.57 10.58 -17.73
N ARG A 104 27.93 11.41 -18.55
CA ARG A 104 28.44 11.77 -19.87
C ARG A 104 28.11 13.23 -20.20
N VAL A 105 28.91 14.15 -19.65
CA VAL A 105 29.29 15.43 -20.25
C VAL A 105 30.76 15.65 -19.92
#